data_AF-A0AAD8Y315-F1
#
_entry.id   AF-A0AAD8Y315-F1
#
_cell.length_a   1.000
_cell.length_b   1.000
_cell.length_c   1.000
_cell.angle_alpha   90.00
_cell.angle_beta   90.00
_cell.angle_gamma   90.00
#
_symmetry.space_group_name_H-M   'P 1'
#
loop_
_entity.id
_entity.type
_entity.pdbx_description
1 polymer ?
#
loop_
_entity_poly.entity_id
_entity_poly.type
_entity_poly.pdbx_seq_one_letter_code
_entity_poly.pdbx_strand_id
1 'polypeptide(L)'
;MKKEMQHSLVTTTLLLVYACTLSCGFTHFSLPILCRRDVPFTSHVKSITTTSSRRKHPIYQTDQSQEIEEPCIRLEASSFFGVDNDELTHLLEAISGVCDEYGVQFDHTMSTSNIFLSSQPSTSVPGALGRVVMIDVHGAADMNFDESDFITELKNGMSQQIDGYLYSGQLSQPVLLAFQCAAAKSATLDDIIEQEVRDYGLRDGVTRDTQANHDDASFIPSRHIKVDGAMIQTIESPGQSHFDTSSVIIFDNIVDDSLRRRLLNVVKGYPEDATGDIFWDDVKDGPNPDRWARGGLMDVVDSKSDEEEDGPCWGLTDDAVMDICFNDHSAVKEFEAKLGQLFEDFIVTTLPEAVLGDCVSPITANAPCHGDRFDFHIDADPMQVPPSPWADVFGRYPNRSKEKPRFVSVLLYLNDDWAEEWGAPTKFLDPPTQECYEVFPQPGRCVIMDQDISHTVVAPRKEAGKSPRYSMVWKLILHPKKAGQDMTDLSCGREKLWPEPELLGSAIQQEL
;
A
#
# COMPACT_ATOMS: atom_id res chain seq x y z
N MET A 1 -47.64 3.26 -45.51
CA MET A 1 -46.29 3.87 -45.57
C MET A 1 -45.72 3.77 -44.17
N LYS A 2 -45.06 2.70 -43.71
CA LYS A 2 -43.91 1.92 -44.25
C LYS A 2 -42.69 2.78 -44.55
N LYS A 3 -41.79 2.86 -43.56
CA LYS A 3 -40.31 2.76 -43.61
C LYS A 3 -39.85 2.73 -42.14
N GLU A 4 -39.64 1.57 -41.51
CA GLU A 4 -38.43 0.73 -41.58
C GLU A 4 -37.13 1.57 -41.50
N MET A 5 -36.60 1.68 -40.29
CA MET A 5 -35.16 1.74 -40.03
C MET A 5 -34.86 0.72 -38.93
N GLN A 6 -34.60 -0.51 -39.36
CA GLN A 6 -33.70 -1.41 -38.65
C GLN A 6 -32.29 -0.83 -38.79
N HIS A 7 -31.60 -0.59 -37.68
CA HIS A 7 -30.15 -0.68 -37.62
C HIS A 7 -29.74 -1.16 -36.22
N SER A 8 -29.41 -2.44 -36.17
CA SER A 8 -28.34 -3.06 -35.39
C SER A 8 -28.09 -2.55 -33.96
N LEU A 9 -28.60 -3.29 -32.97
CA LEU A 9 -27.89 -3.45 -31.70
C LEU A 9 -26.51 -4.03 -32.02
N VAL A 10 -25.47 -3.19 -31.93
CA VAL A 10 -24.11 -3.66 -31.65
C VAL A 10 -23.87 -3.33 -30.20
N THR A 11 -23.87 -4.37 -29.37
CA THR A 11 -23.42 -4.32 -27.98
C THR A 11 -21.91 -4.04 -28.02
N THR A 12 -21.54 -2.76 -28.02
CA THR A 12 -20.14 -2.38 -27.78
C THR A 12 -19.96 -2.30 -26.27
N THR A 13 -19.61 -3.42 -25.65
CA THR A 13 -18.96 -3.43 -24.34
C THR A 13 -17.60 -2.74 -24.54
N LEU A 14 -17.53 -1.43 -24.29
CA LEU A 14 -16.26 -0.73 -24.15
C LEU A 14 -15.65 -1.14 -22.81
N LEU A 15 -14.91 -2.26 -22.81
CA LEU A 15 -13.81 -2.46 -21.88
C LEU A 15 -12.70 -1.50 -22.30
N LEU A 16 -12.72 -0.29 -21.75
CA LEU A 16 -11.55 0.58 -21.71
C LEU A 16 -10.67 0.09 -20.55
N VAL A 17 -10.04 -1.07 -20.77
CA VAL A 17 -8.83 -1.44 -20.04
C VAL A 17 -7.74 -0.57 -20.65
N TYR A 18 -7.33 0.47 -19.93
CA TYR A 18 -6.09 1.15 -20.27
C TYR A 18 -4.96 0.14 -20.10
N ALA A 19 -4.48 -0.36 -21.23
CA ALA A 19 -3.32 -1.21 -21.31
C ALA A 19 -2.08 -0.38 -20.91
N CYS A 20 -1.69 -0.46 -19.64
CA CYS A 20 -0.30 -0.27 -19.19
C CYS A 20 0.48 -1.59 -19.27
N THR A 21 0.24 -2.40 -20.31
CA THR A 21 1.10 -3.52 -20.68
C THR A 21 1.86 -3.17 -21.94
N LEU A 22 3.18 -2.96 -21.80
CA LEU A 22 4.27 -3.43 -22.68
C LEU A 22 5.39 -2.38 -22.85
N SER A 23 6.37 -2.41 -21.95
CA SER A 23 7.80 -2.51 -22.30
C SER A 23 8.68 -2.68 -21.04
N CYS A 24 8.35 -3.63 -20.15
CA CYS A 24 9.25 -3.98 -19.05
C CYS A 24 10.18 -5.10 -19.53
N GLY A 25 11.40 -4.72 -19.93
CA GLY A 25 12.48 -5.66 -20.18
C GLY A 25 12.88 -6.33 -18.87
N PHE A 26 12.64 -7.64 -18.77
CA PHE A 26 12.98 -8.46 -17.62
C PHE A 26 14.47 -8.32 -17.25
N THR A 27 14.72 -7.67 -16.10
CA THR A 27 15.92 -7.89 -15.31
C THR A 27 15.48 -8.34 -13.92
N HIS A 28 16.20 -9.31 -13.36
CA HIS A 28 15.93 -9.94 -12.07
C HIS A 28 15.60 -8.92 -10.97
N PHE A 29 14.31 -8.78 -10.64
CA PHE A 29 13.91 -8.24 -9.36
C PHE A 29 14.05 -9.36 -8.34
N SER A 30 15.06 -9.25 -7.48
CA SER A 30 15.03 -9.90 -6.18
C SER A 30 13.82 -9.33 -5.44
N LEU A 31 12.87 -10.19 -5.08
CA LEU A 31 11.69 -9.81 -4.28
C LEU A 31 12.16 -9.07 -3.01
N PRO A 32 11.45 -8.02 -2.57
CA PRO A 32 11.85 -7.30 -1.37
C PRO A 32 11.72 -8.23 -0.16
N ILE A 33 12.86 -8.57 0.43
CA ILE A 33 12.97 -9.14 1.76
C ILE A 33 12.63 -8.00 2.71
N LEU A 34 11.39 -7.97 3.20
CA LEU A 34 10.93 -6.96 4.16
C LEU A 34 11.85 -6.97 5.39
N CYS A 35 12.42 -5.81 5.68
CA CYS A 35 13.38 -5.63 6.76
C CYS A 35 12.68 -5.64 8.12
N ARG A 36 13.09 -6.56 9.00
CA ARG A 36 12.69 -6.57 10.42
C ARG A 36 13.33 -5.36 11.12
N ARG A 37 12.55 -4.60 11.90
CA ARG A 37 12.99 -3.40 12.65
C ARG A 37 14.12 -3.67 13.67
N ASP A 38 14.39 -4.94 14.00
CA ASP A 38 15.28 -5.35 15.10
C ASP A 38 16.53 -6.17 14.68
N VAL A 39 16.84 -6.29 13.37
CA VAL A 39 18.01 -7.06 12.91
C VAL A 39 19.04 -6.12 12.24
N PRO A 40 20.18 -5.80 12.89
CA PRO A 40 21.20 -4.98 12.25
C PRO A 40 21.97 -5.81 11.22
N PHE A 41 21.94 -5.41 9.94
CA PHE A 41 22.77 -6.05 8.91
C PHE A 41 24.11 -5.29 8.75
N THR A 42 25.19 -5.88 9.24
CA THR A 42 26.53 -5.63 8.69
C THR A 42 26.68 -6.44 7.41
N SER A 43 26.61 -5.78 6.26
CA SER A 43 26.86 -6.40 4.95
C SER A 43 28.35 -6.77 4.81
N HIS A 44 28.69 -8.03 5.07
CA HIS A 44 29.89 -8.66 4.51
C HIS A 44 29.47 -9.73 3.51
N VAL A 45 29.21 -9.28 2.28
CA VAL A 45 29.10 -10.16 1.12
C VAL A 45 30.48 -10.78 0.87
N LYS A 46 30.73 -11.97 1.42
CA LYS A 46 31.75 -12.85 0.88
C LYS A 46 31.14 -13.55 -0.33
N SER A 47 31.61 -13.18 -1.51
CA SER A 47 31.42 -13.95 -2.74
C SER A 47 31.87 -15.39 -2.49
N ILE A 48 30.92 -16.31 -2.35
CA ILE A 48 31.18 -17.74 -2.44
C ILE A 48 30.99 -18.13 -3.90
N THR A 49 32.10 -18.27 -4.60
CA THR A 49 32.13 -18.89 -5.93
C THR A 49 31.82 -20.38 -5.76
N THR A 50 30.59 -20.80 -6.05
CA THR A 50 30.25 -22.22 -6.18
C THR A 50 30.79 -22.73 -7.51
N THR A 51 32.05 -23.18 -7.50
CA THR A 51 32.53 -24.09 -8.55
C THR A 51 31.77 -25.40 -8.45
N SER A 52 30.86 -25.61 -9.40
CA SER A 52 30.26 -26.91 -9.72
C SER A 52 31.37 -27.95 -9.97
N SER A 53 31.65 -28.74 -8.94
CA SER A 53 32.36 -30.02 -9.05
C SER A 53 31.35 -31.11 -8.75
N ARG A 54 30.78 -31.70 -9.81
CA ARG A 54 30.24 -33.07 -9.78
C ARG A 54 31.34 -34.00 -9.26
N ARG A 55 31.30 -34.32 -7.97
CA ARG A 55 31.96 -35.49 -7.40
C ARG A 55 30.99 -36.23 -6.50
N LYS A 56 30.41 -37.29 -7.05
CA LYS A 56 30.01 -38.46 -6.26
C LYS A 56 31.25 -38.94 -5.52
N HIS A 57 31.31 -38.78 -4.20
CA HIS A 57 32.24 -39.53 -3.36
C HIS A 57 31.45 -40.36 -2.34
N PRO A 58 31.65 -41.70 -2.33
CA PRO A 58 31.09 -42.57 -1.32
C PRO A 58 31.94 -42.44 -0.05
N ILE A 59 31.29 -42.22 1.09
CA ILE A 59 31.93 -42.13 2.40
C ILE A 59 31.34 -43.25 3.27
N TYR A 60 32.22 -44.19 3.65
CA TYR A 60 32.12 -45.21 4.68
C TYR A 60 30.97 -46.23 4.63
N GLN A 61 31.27 -47.39 4.03
CA GLN A 61 30.75 -48.67 4.53
C GLN A 61 31.48 -49.01 5.83
N THR A 62 30.86 -48.67 6.96
CA THR A 62 31.08 -49.38 8.22
C THR A 62 29.79 -50.13 8.54
N ASP A 63 29.93 -51.44 8.46
CA ASP A 63 28.90 -52.46 8.60
C ASP A 63 28.47 -52.58 10.06
N GLN A 64 27.59 -51.68 10.50
CA GLN A 64 26.71 -51.82 11.66
C GLN A 64 25.39 -51.13 11.35
N SER A 65 24.48 -51.87 10.70
CA SER A 65 23.12 -51.45 10.36
C SER A 65 22.24 -51.32 11.61
N GLN A 66 22.44 -50.24 12.35
CA GLN A 66 21.28 -49.55 12.91
C GLN A 66 20.78 -48.64 11.80
N GLU A 67 19.60 -48.94 11.26
CA GLU A 67 18.83 -47.97 10.46
C GLU A 67 18.62 -46.76 11.38
N ILE A 68 19.53 -45.79 11.28
CA ILE A 68 19.28 -44.45 11.79
C ILE A 68 18.20 -43.95 10.85
N GLU A 69 16.94 -44.03 11.29
CA GLU A 69 15.85 -43.31 10.65
C GLU A 69 16.29 -41.85 10.61
N GLU A 70 16.72 -41.40 9.43
CA GLU A 70 17.02 -39.99 9.22
C GLU A 70 15.76 -39.21 9.61
N PRO A 71 15.88 -38.13 10.40
CA PRO A 71 14.74 -37.33 10.81
C PRO A 71 14.05 -36.81 9.55
N CYS A 72 12.96 -37.46 9.16
CA CYS A 72 12.20 -37.13 7.98
C CYS A 72 11.23 -36.02 8.34
N ILE A 73 11.53 -34.79 7.92
CA ILE A 73 10.57 -33.70 7.98
C ILE A 73 9.43 -34.04 7.01
N ARG A 74 8.20 -34.05 7.53
CA ARG A 74 6.99 -34.25 6.74
C ARG A 74 6.09 -33.03 6.86
N LEU A 75 5.56 -32.60 5.73
CA LEU A 75 4.66 -31.46 5.63
C LEU A 75 3.26 -31.93 5.26
N GLU A 76 2.26 -31.34 5.91
CA GLU A 76 0.85 -31.51 5.61
C GLU A 76 0.22 -30.13 5.41
N ALA A 77 -0.58 -29.96 4.35
CA ALA A 77 -1.23 -28.68 4.06
C ALA A 77 -2.73 -28.77 4.28
N SER A 78 -3.30 -27.79 4.98
CA SER A 78 -4.74 -27.58 5.10
C SER A 78 -5.10 -26.18 4.60
N SER A 79 -6.27 -26.02 3.97
CA SER A 79 -6.75 -24.72 3.52
C SER A 79 -7.96 -24.26 4.32
N PHE A 80 -8.05 -22.95 4.49
CA PHE A 80 -9.16 -22.27 5.14
C PHE A 80 -9.87 -21.37 4.12
N PHE A 81 -11.14 -21.10 4.42
CA PHE A 81 -12.10 -20.22 3.74
C PHE A 81 -11.68 -19.57 2.40
N GLY A 82 -12.52 -19.73 1.38
CA GLY A 82 -12.46 -18.92 0.17
C GLY A 82 -11.47 -19.39 -0.89
N VAL A 83 -10.74 -20.50 -0.67
CA VAL A 83 -9.97 -21.20 -1.71
C VAL A 83 -10.84 -22.33 -2.27
N ASP A 84 -11.18 -22.27 -3.56
CA ASP A 84 -11.97 -23.33 -4.19
C ASP A 84 -11.10 -24.58 -4.51
N ASN A 85 -11.73 -25.68 -4.93
CA ASN A 85 -11.01 -26.94 -5.18
C ASN A 85 -10.02 -26.86 -6.35
N ASP A 86 -10.31 -26.02 -7.35
CA ASP A 86 -9.46 -25.88 -8.53
C ASP A 86 -8.21 -25.05 -8.15
N GLU A 87 -8.41 -23.95 -7.43
CA GLU A 87 -7.33 -23.15 -6.84
C GLU A 87 -6.49 -23.96 -5.84
N LEU A 88 -7.13 -24.75 -4.97
CA LEU A 88 -6.45 -25.60 -4.00
C LEU A 88 -5.53 -26.61 -4.69
N THR A 89 -5.97 -27.20 -5.80
CA THR A 89 -5.14 -28.14 -6.57
C THR A 89 -3.86 -27.46 -7.05
N HIS A 90 -3.98 -26.26 -7.60
CA HIS A 90 -2.84 -25.46 -8.06
C HIS A 90 -1.92 -25.01 -6.91
N LEU A 91 -2.48 -24.64 -5.76
CA LEU A 91 -1.68 -24.32 -4.57
C LEU A 91 -0.88 -25.52 -4.08
N LEU A 92 -1.51 -26.70 -4.00
CA LEU A 92 -0.84 -27.93 -3.59
C LEU A 92 0.24 -28.36 -4.59
N GLU A 93 0.03 -28.15 -5.89
CA GLU A 93 1.06 -28.35 -6.93
C GLU A 93 2.26 -27.43 -6.71
N ALA A 94 2.02 -26.13 -6.48
CA ALA A 94 3.08 -25.15 -6.21
C ALA A 94 3.88 -25.53 -4.96
N ILE A 95 3.20 -25.87 -3.86
CA ILE A 95 3.81 -26.31 -2.60
C ILE A 95 4.63 -27.60 -2.81
N SER A 96 4.06 -28.59 -3.50
CA SER A 96 4.74 -29.86 -3.78
C SER A 96 6.02 -29.66 -4.60
N GLY A 97 5.98 -28.77 -5.59
CA GLY A 97 7.15 -28.47 -6.43
C GLY A 97 8.34 -27.94 -5.62
N VAL A 98 8.06 -27.08 -4.63
CA VAL A 98 9.11 -26.57 -3.72
C VAL A 98 9.56 -27.67 -2.77
N CYS A 99 8.65 -28.44 -2.18
CA CYS A 99 9.03 -29.56 -1.30
C CYS A 99 9.98 -30.55 -2.01
N ASP A 100 9.71 -30.87 -3.29
CA ASP A 100 10.56 -31.74 -4.10
C ASP A 100 11.96 -31.16 -4.33
N GLU A 101 12.08 -29.83 -4.52
CA GLU A 101 13.37 -29.13 -4.66
C GLU A 101 14.22 -29.24 -3.38
N TYR A 102 13.58 -29.11 -2.22
CA TYR A 102 14.24 -29.20 -0.91
C TYR A 102 14.36 -30.64 -0.38
N GLY A 103 13.83 -31.64 -1.10
CA GLY A 103 13.86 -33.04 -0.68
C GLY A 103 12.99 -33.34 0.56
N VAL A 104 11.93 -32.57 0.75
CA VAL A 104 11.00 -32.67 1.89
C VAL A 104 9.79 -33.51 1.49
N GLN A 105 9.38 -34.45 2.34
CA GLN A 105 8.20 -35.25 2.05
C GLN A 105 6.93 -34.40 2.26
N PHE A 106 6.17 -34.19 1.19
CA PHE A 106 4.88 -33.51 1.24
C PHE A 106 3.73 -34.50 1.06
N ASP A 107 2.81 -34.55 2.02
CA ASP A 107 1.61 -35.37 1.92
C ASP A 107 0.38 -34.53 1.53
N HIS A 108 -0.01 -34.65 0.26
CA HIS A 108 -1.21 -34.03 -0.28
C HIS A 108 -2.47 -34.90 -0.11
N THR A 109 -2.36 -36.13 0.40
CA THR A 109 -3.44 -37.13 0.40
C THR A 109 -4.38 -37.09 1.61
N MET A 110 -4.06 -36.32 2.65
CA MET A 110 -4.76 -36.36 3.96
C MET A 110 -5.73 -35.20 4.28
N SER A 111 -5.71 -34.08 3.55
CA SER A 111 -6.35 -32.83 4.02
C SER A 111 -7.52 -32.29 3.17
N THR A 112 -8.36 -33.18 2.62
CA THR A 112 -9.74 -32.79 2.20
C THR A 112 -10.76 -32.93 3.33
N SER A 113 -10.29 -33.08 4.57
CA SER A 113 -11.10 -33.35 5.74
C SER A 113 -11.87 -32.09 6.19
N ASN A 114 -13.03 -31.90 5.54
CA ASN A 114 -14.21 -31.19 6.02
C ASN A 114 -14.02 -29.74 6.50
N ILE A 115 -14.23 -28.76 5.63
CA ILE A 115 -14.65 -27.42 6.08
C ILE A 115 -15.86 -26.95 5.26
N PHE A 116 -17.03 -27.52 5.57
CA PHE A 116 -18.28 -26.76 5.49
C PHE A 116 -18.20 -25.65 6.55
N LEU A 117 -17.79 -24.43 6.19
CA LEU A 117 -18.05 -23.25 7.01
C LEU A 117 -18.65 -22.16 6.12
N SER A 118 -19.99 -22.19 6.06
CA SER A 118 -20.84 -21.26 5.33
C SER A 118 -20.96 -19.88 6.01
N SER A 119 -19.94 -19.46 6.74
CA SER A 119 -19.87 -18.12 7.32
C SER A 119 -18.48 -17.59 7.09
N GLN A 120 -18.39 -16.41 6.47
CA GLN A 120 -17.16 -15.60 6.51
C GLN A 120 -16.58 -15.70 7.92
N PRO A 121 -15.26 -15.90 8.06
CA PRO A 121 -14.64 -15.89 9.37
C PRO A 121 -15.09 -14.62 10.09
N SER A 122 -15.55 -14.75 11.33
CA SER A 122 -15.76 -13.60 12.21
C SER A 122 -14.38 -13.09 12.60
N THR A 123 -13.64 -12.56 11.63
CA THR A 123 -12.23 -12.26 11.83
C THR A 123 -12.14 -11.22 12.93
N SER A 124 -11.28 -11.49 13.90
CA SER A 124 -10.86 -10.48 14.88
C SER A 124 -10.20 -9.26 14.21
N VAL A 125 -9.78 -9.42 12.95
CA VAL A 125 -9.30 -8.38 12.04
C VAL A 125 -10.35 -8.07 10.97
N PRO A 126 -11.23 -7.08 11.17
CA PRO A 126 -12.17 -6.62 10.14
C PRO A 126 -11.47 -6.30 8.81
N GLY A 127 -12.06 -6.79 7.71
CA GLY A 127 -11.58 -6.61 6.34
C GLY A 127 -10.56 -7.62 5.84
N ALA A 128 -10.01 -8.47 6.71
CA ALA A 128 -9.16 -9.58 6.29
C ALA A 128 -9.92 -10.52 5.32
N LEU A 129 -9.21 -11.06 4.33
CA LEU A 129 -9.77 -11.94 3.31
C LEU A 129 -10.06 -13.35 3.85
N GLY A 130 -9.22 -13.82 4.78
CA GLY A 130 -9.38 -15.14 5.42
C GLY A 130 -8.94 -16.34 4.59
N ARG A 131 -8.32 -16.11 3.41
CA ARG A 131 -7.74 -17.15 2.56
C ARG A 131 -6.37 -17.56 3.11
N VAL A 132 -6.34 -18.64 3.89
CA VAL A 132 -5.13 -19.12 4.56
C VAL A 132 -4.86 -20.56 4.17
N VAL A 133 -3.59 -20.87 3.87
CA VAL A 133 -3.10 -22.25 3.77
C VAL A 133 -2.13 -22.47 4.92
N MET A 134 -2.45 -23.42 5.79
CA MET A 134 -1.62 -23.80 6.92
C MET A 134 -0.82 -25.05 6.57
N ILE A 135 0.50 -24.97 6.81
CA ILE A 135 1.46 -26.05 6.60
C ILE A 135 1.87 -26.58 7.97
N ASP A 136 1.37 -27.76 8.32
CA ASP A 136 1.76 -28.49 9.51
C ASP A 136 3.08 -29.21 9.27
N VAL A 137 4.07 -28.92 10.13
CA VAL A 137 5.41 -29.49 10.07
C VAL A 137 5.60 -30.55 11.15
N HIS A 138 5.85 -31.78 10.70
CA HIS A 138 6.03 -32.96 11.53
C HIS A 138 7.49 -33.43 11.53
N GLY A 139 7.92 -34.11 12.60
CA GLY A 139 9.29 -34.64 12.73
C GLY A 139 10.33 -33.62 13.21
N ALA A 140 9.87 -32.41 13.56
CA ALA A 140 10.69 -31.25 13.89
C ALA A 140 11.01 -31.05 15.39
N ALA A 141 10.62 -31.97 16.26
CA ALA A 141 10.50 -31.74 17.71
C ALA A 141 11.79 -31.28 18.43
N ASP A 142 12.97 -31.50 17.85
CA ASP A 142 14.28 -31.11 18.41
C ASP A 142 14.87 -29.83 17.78
N MET A 143 14.20 -29.22 16.80
CA MET A 143 14.65 -28.01 16.13
C MET A 143 13.86 -26.80 16.62
N ASN A 144 14.54 -25.73 17.03
CA ASN A 144 13.89 -24.47 17.39
C ASN A 144 13.37 -23.82 16.09
N PHE A 145 12.10 -24.12 15.76
CA PHE A 145 11.59 -24.07 14.39
C PHE A 145 11.13 -22.69 13.92
N ASP A 146 10.69 -21.85 14.87
CA ASP A 146 10.08 -20.54 14.61
C ASP A 146 11.03 -19.56 13.90
N GLU A 147 12.34 -19.86 13.89
CA GLU A 147 13.36 -19.04 13.23
C GLU A 147 14.44 -19.89 12.54
N SER A 148 14.11 -21.11 12.09
CA SER A 148 15.10 -21.86 11.29
C SER A 148 15.21 -21.24 9.89
N ASP A 149 16.44 -20.98 9.44
CA ASP A 149 16.73 -20.47 8.09
C ASP A 149 16.02 -21.33 7.02
N PHE A 150 15.93 -22.65 7.26
CA PHE A 150 15.24 -23.60 6.40
C PHE A 150 13.75 -23.30 6.19
N ILE A 151 12.99 -23.00 7.25
CA ILE A 151 11.55 -22.70 7.11
C ILE A 151 11.34 -21.35 6.44
N THR A 152 12.23 -20.39 6.69
CA THR A 152 12.22 -19.12 5.99
C THR A 152 12.45 -19.32 4.48
N GLU A 153 13.46 -20.11 4.12
CA GLU A 153 13.74 -20.47 2.71
C GLU A 153 12.55 -21.21 2.07
N LEU A 154 11.94 -22.14 2.79
CA LEU A 154 10.79 -22.90 2.32
C LEU A 154 9.56 -22.00 2.11
N LYS A 155 9.23 -21.14 3.09
CA LYS A 155 8.14 -20.15 2.98
C LYS A 155 8.37 -19.25 1.77
N ASN A 156 9.59 -18.71 1.61
CA ASN A 156 9.93 -17.84 0.48
C ASN A 156 9.79 -18.55 -0.87
N GLY A 157 10.29 -19.79 -0.97
CA GLY A 157 10.16 -20.59 -2.19
C GLY A 157 8.70 -20.89 -2.54
N MET A 158 7.89 -21.24 -1.55
CA MET A 158 6.45 -21.50 -1.73
C MET A 158 5.69 -20.24 -2.14
N SER A 159 5.88 -19.13 -1.42
CA SER A 159 5.28 -17.83 -1.77
C SER A 159 5.64 -17.42 -3.19
N GLN A 160 6.91 -17.54 -3.59
CA GLN A 160 7.34 -17.20 -4.95
C GLN A 160 6.64 -18.06 -6.03
N GLN A 161 6.47 -19.37 -5.79
CA GLN A 161 5.73 -20.23 -6.72
C GLN A 161 4.24 -19.86 -6.75
N ILE A 162 3.61 -19.66 -5.59
CA ILE A 162 2.20 -19.27 -5.48
C ILE A 162 1.95 -17.95 -6.22
N ASP A 163 2.84 -16.97 -6.08
CA ASP A 163 2.77 -15.71 -6.81
C ASP A 163 2.82 -15.92 -8.33
N GLY A 164 3.65 -16.86 -8.80
CA GLY A 164 3.69 -17.26 -10.20
C GLY A 164 2.32 -17.73 -10.73
N TYR A 165 1.57 -18.47 -9.91
CA TYR A 165 0.21 -18.91 -10.23
C TYR A 165 -0.83 -17.77 -10.15
N LEU A 166 -0.64 -16.83 -9.23
CA LEU A 166 -1.46 -15.61 -9.17
C LEU A 166 -1.28 -14.76 -10.44
N TYR A 167 -0.04 -14.58 -10.91
CA TYR A 167 0.26 -13.83 -12.12
C TYR A 167 -0.15 -14.52 -13.42
N SER A 168 -0.17 -15.85 -13.44
CA SER A 168 -0.68 -16.62 -14.58
C SER A 168 -2.21 -16.63 -14.67
N GLY A 169 -2.91 -16.13 -13.63
CA GLY A 169 -4.36 -16.15 -13.52
C GLY A 169 -4.93 -17.50 -13.10
N GLN A 170 -4.09 -18.41 -12.61
CA GLN A 170 -4.53 -19.69 -12.04
C GLN A 170 -5.08 -19.54 -10.62
N LEU A 171 -4.69 -18.47 -9.92
CA LEU A 171 -5.30 -18.04 -8.67
C LEU A 171 -6.00 -16.70 -8.89
N SER A 172 -7.18 -16.55 -8.31
CA SER A 172 -7.98 -15.32 -8.40
C SER A 172 -7.58 -14.28 -7.35
N GLN A 173 -7.01 -14.73 -6.23
CA GLN A 173 -6.63 -13.90 -5.09
C GLN A 173 -5.39 -14.46 -4.38
N PRO A 174 -4.61 -13.60 -3.70
CA PRO A 174 -3.54 -14.02 -2.80
C PRO A 174 -4.02 -14.97 -1.69
N VAL A 175 -3.07 -15.65 -1.08
CA VAL A 175 -3.31 -16.61 0.01
C VAL A 175 -2.21 -16.44 1.04
N LEU A 176 -2.60 -16.25 2.30
CA LEU A 176 -1.67 -16.23 3.41
C LEU A 176 -1.17 -17.65 3.70
N LEU A 177 0.14 -17.84 3.56
CA LEU A 177 0.81 -19.09 3.88
C LEU A 177 1.34 -19.08 5.32
N ALA A 178 0.80 -19.94 6.17
CA ALA A 178 1.17 -20.06 7.57
C ALA A 178 1.84 -21.42 7.85
N PHE A 179 2.82 -21.44 8.74
CA PHE A 179 3.49 -22.68 9.17
C PHE A 179 3.17 -22.97 10.64
N GLN A 180 2.85 -24.22 10.96
CA GLN A 180 2.55 -24.67 12.32
C GLN A 180 3.39 -25.91 12.64
N CYS A 181 3.99 -25.94 13.83
CA CYS A 181 4.68 -27.13 14.33
C CYS A 181 3.75 -27.96 15.21
N ALA A 182 3.81 -29.29 15.08
CA ALA A 182 2.99 -30.21 15.88
C ALA A 182 3.17 -30.07 17.42
N ALA A 183 4.29 -29.51 17.88
CA ALA A 183 4.55 -29.24 19.29
C ALA A 183 3.87 -27.96 19.82
N ALA A 184 3.49 -27.04 18.94
CA ALA A 184 2.80 -25.82 19.31
C ALA A 184 1.31 -26.11 19.55
N LYS A 185 0.69 -25.33 20.44
CA LYS A 185 -0.76 -25.33 20.58
C LYS A 185 -1.36 -24.94 19.23
N SER A 186 -2.35 -25.70 18.73
CA SER A 186 -3.04 -25.39 17.47
C SER A 186 -3.56 -23.95 17.52
N ALA A 187 -2.92 -23.10 16.71
CA ALA A 187 -3.33 -21.71 16.47
C ALA A 187 -4.62 -21.73 15.66
N THR A 188 -5.57 -20.87 16.05
CA THR A 188 -6.78 -20.67 15.26
C THR A 188 -6.47 -19.81 14.04
N LEU A 189 -7.39 -19.77 13.07
CA LEU A 189 -7.30 -18.90 11.91
C LEU A 189 -7.12 -17.43 12.30
N ASP A 190 -7.86 -16.98 13.32
CA ASP A 190 -7.78 -15.61 13.83
C ASP A 190 -6.42 -15.32 14.47
N ASP A 191 -5.86 -16.27 15.21
CA ASP A 191 -4.52 -16.13 15.80
C ASP A 191 -3.45 -15.94 14.71
N ILE A 192 -3.55 -16.69 13.60
CA ILE A 192 -2.63 -16.59 12.47
C ILE A 192 -2.72 -15.20 11.81
N ILE A 193 -3.94 -14.75 11.50
CA ILE A 193 -4.15 -13.46 10.83
C ILE A 193 -3.72 -12.30 11.75
N GLU A 194 -4.07 -12.35 13.04
CA GLU A 194 -3.63 -11.34 14.02
C GLU A 194 -2.12 -11.28 14.15
N GLN A 195 -1.46 -12.43 14.13
CA GLN A 195 0.00 -12.52 14.21
C GLN A 195 0.63 -11.87 12.99
N GLU A 196 0.17 -12.20 11.77
CA GLU A 196 0.69 -11.58 10.53
C GLU A 196 0.48 -10.06 10.53
N VAL A 197 -0.71 -9.60 10.93
CA VAL A 197 -1.01 -8.16 11.05
C VAL A 197 -0.06 -7.46 12.02
N ARG A 198 0.27 -8.11 13.14
CA ARG A 198 1.17 -7.56 14.15
C ARG A 198 2.62 -7.55 13.67
N ASP A 199 3.08 -8.64 13.07
CA ASP A 199 4.47 -8.82 12.68
C ASP A 199 4.90 -7.83 11.59
N TYR A 200 3.97 -7.46 10.71
CA TYR A 200 4.19 -6.48 9.65
C TYR A 200 3.63 -5.09 9.96
N GLY A 201 3.12 -4.86 11.18
CA GLY A 201 2.55 -3.57 11.57
C GLY A 201 1.40 -3.10 10.66
N LEU A 202 0.67 -4.02 10.04
CA LEU A 202 -0.34 -3.69 9.02
C LEU A 202 -1.49 -2.85 9.55
N ARG A 203 -1.64 -2.78 10.88
CA ARG A 203 -2.67 -2.00 11.58
C ARG A 203 -2.10 -1.09 12.67
N ASP A 204 -0.82 -0.77 12.61
CA ASP A 204 -0.17 0.11 13.58
C ASP A 204 -0.70 1.53 13.41
N GLY A 205 -1.56 1.92 14.36
CA GLY A 205 -2.28 3.18 14.29
C GLY A 205 -1.35 4.39 14.43
N VAL A 206 -1.69 5.47 13.73
CA VAL A 206 -1.06 6.77 13.96
C VAL A 206 -1.28 7.24 15.40
N THR A 207 -0.40 8.12 15.89
CA THR A 207 -0.45 8.60 17.27
C THR A 207 -1.82 9.19 17.60
N ARG A 208 -2.45 8.76 18.70
CA ARG A 208 -3.68 9.38 19.23
C ARG A 208 -3.37 10.17 20.49
N ASP A 209 -3.55 11.49 20.44
CA ASP A 209 -3.70 12.26 21.66
C ASP A 209 -5.17 12.22 22.10
N THR A 210 -5.40 11.69 23.31
CA THR A 210 -6.73 11.57 23.90
C THR A 210 -7.12 12.80 24.73
N GLN A 211 -6.22 13.77 24.90
CA GLN A 211 -6.41 14.91 25.80
C GLN A 211 -6.56 16.27 25.12
N ALA A 212 -6.28 16.37 23.82
CA ALA A 212 -6.45 17.63 23.12
C ALA A 212 -7.97 17.92 22.92
N ASN A 213 -8.40 19.11 23.35
CA ASN A 213 -9.74 19.62 23.06
C ASN A 213 -9.70 20.15 21.63
N HIS A 214 -10.44 19.51 20.73
CA HIS A 214 -10.51 19.94 19.34
C HIS A 214 -11.71 20.84 19.12
N ASP A 215 -11.52 21.80 18.23
CA ASP A 215 -12.61 22.60 17.70
C ASP A 215 -13.27 21.79 16.58
N ASP A 216 -14.48 21.26 16.82
CA ASP A 216 -15.24 20.51 15.81
C ASP A 216 -15.39 21.29 14.50
N ALA A 217 -15.36 22.62 14.54
CA ALA A 217 -15.42 23.46 13.35
C ALA A 217 -14.21 23.25 12.40
N SER A 218 -13.05 22.86 12.95
CA SER A 218 -11.84 22.55 12.16
C SER A 218 -11.96 21.27 11.32
N PHE A 219 -12.91 20.39 11.66
CA PHE A 219 -13.22 19.14 10.94
C PHE A 219 -14.40 19.26 9.98
N ILE A 220 -14.78 20.49 9.63
CA ILE A 220 -15.73 20.78 8.56
C ILE A 220 -14.92 21.14 7.31
N PRO A 221 -14.99 20.34 6.24
CA PRO A 221 -14.27 20.66 5.01
C PRO A 221 -14.90 21.87 4.34
N SER A 222 -14.06 22.70 3.72
CA SER A 222 -14.52 23.84 2.92
C SER A 222 -15.12 23.39 1.59
N ARG A 223 -14.69 22.23 1.07
CA ARG A 223 -15.25 21.59 -0.13
C ARG A 223 -15.15 20.07 -0.06
N HIS A 224 -16.09 19.40 -0.72
CA HIS A 224 -16.11 17.96 -0.93
C HIS A 224 -16.47 17.71 -2.39
N ILE A 225 -15.59 17.03 -3.12
CA ILE A 225 -15.74 16.77 -4.55
C ILE A 225 -15.75 15.27 -4.78
N LYS A 226 -16.62 14.80 -5.68
CA LYS A 226 -16.59 13.45 -6.24
C LYS A 226 -16.24 13.50 -7.71
N VAL A 227 -15.32 12.63 -8.12
CA VAL A 227 -14.75 12.58 -9.47
C VAL A 227 -14.32 11.13 -9.77
N ASP A 228 -13.95 10.82 -11.02
CA ASP A 228 -13.48 9.49 -11.42
C ASP A 228 -14.52 8.41 -11.12
N GLY A 229 -15.69 8.59 -11.73
CA GLY A 229 -16.84 7.71 -11.61
C GLY A 229 -16.78 6.53 -12.57
N ALA A 230 -16.86 5.31 -12.03
CA ALA A 230 -16.79 4.08 -12.82
C ALA A 230 -17.68 2.96 -12.27
N MET A 231 -18.05 2.02 -13.15
CA MET A 231 -18.68 0.77 -12.74
C MET A 231 -17.60 -0.22 -12.29
N ILE A 232 -17.66 -0.63 -11.02
CA ILE A 232 -16.70 -1.53 -10.39
C ILE A 232 -17.36 -2.87 -10.07
N GLN A 233 -16.65 -3.97 -10.30
CA GLN A 233 -17.11 -5.30 -9.91
C GLN A 233 -16.82 -5.55 -8.43
N THR A 234 -17.80 -6.09 -7.71
CA THR A 234 -17.62 -6.46 -6.30
C THR A 234 -16.96 -7.83 -6.17
N ILE A 235 -15.93 -7.94 -5.34
CA ILE A 235 -15.28 -9.23 -5.04
C ILE A 235 -16.20 -10.15 -4.22
N GLU A 236 -17.00 -9.56 -3.34
CA GLU A 236 -17.93 -10.29 -2.47
C GLU A 236 -19.08 -10.95 -3.24
N SER A 237 -19.39 -10.45 -4.44
CA SER A 237 -20.49 -10.93 -5.27
C SER A 237 -20.08 -10.91 -6.73
N PRO A 238 -19.29 -11.90 -7.19
CA PRO A 238 -18.84 -11.98 -8.58
C PRO A 238 -20.01 -11.87 -9.56
N GLY A 239 -19.87 -10.98 -10.55
CA GLY A 239 -20.93 -10.67 -11.52
C GLY A 239 -21.89 -9.56 -11.12
N GLN A 240 -21.81 -9.04 -9.89
CA GLN A 240 -22.43 -7.77 -9.51
C GLN A 240 -21.46 -6.62 -9.70
N SER A 241 -21.98 -5.49 -10.15
CA SER A 241 -21.24 -4.23 -10.24
C SER A 241 -22.02 -3.10 -9.58
N HIS A 242 -21.30 -2.11 -9.10
CA HIS A 242 -21.85 -0.88 -8.55
C HIS A 242 -21.09 0.31 -9.12
N PHE A 243 -21.72 1.47 -9.09
CA PHE A 243 -21.07 2.73 -9.46
C PHE A 243 -20.29 3.25 -8.26
N ASP A 244 -19.05 3.61 -8.47
CA ASP A 244 -18.12 4.09 -7.46
C ASP A 244 -17.44 5.38 -7.95
N THR A 245 -17.03 6.23 -7.01
CA THR A 245 -16.42 7.54 -7.29
C THR A 245 -15.33 7.84 -6.27
N SER A 246 -14.21 8.39 -6.74
CA SER A 246 -13.14 8.92 -5.89
C SER A 246 -13.53 10.24 -5.23
N SER A 247 -12.97 10.50 -4.05
CA SER A 247 -13.27 11.69 -3.22
C SER A 247 -12.05 12.61 -3.15
N VAL A 248 -12.29 13.92 -3.26
CA VAL A 248 -11.32 14.98 -2.94
C VAL A 248 -11.96 15.92 -1.93
N ILE A 249 -11.42 15.98 -0.71
CA ILE A 249 -11.97 16.74 0.41
C ILE A 249 -10.95 17.79 0.85
N ILE A 250 -11.37 19.05 0.95
CA ILE A 250 -10.49 20.18 1.23
C ILE A 250 -10.82 20.75 2.60
N PHE A 251 -9.81 20.90 3.45
CA PHE A 251 -9.90 21.53 4.76
C PHE A 251 -8.95 22.74 4.80
N ASP A 252 -9.51 23.91 5.10
CA ASP A 252 -8.73 25.15 5.24
C ASP A 252 -8.40 25.48 6.71
N ASN A 253 -8.99 24.77 7.67
CA ASN A 253 -8.92 25.12 9.10
C ASN A 253 -8.42 23.96 10.00
N ILE A 254 -8.03 22.82 9.43
CA ILE A 254 -7.58 21.67 10.23
C ILE A 254 -6.17 21.87 10.81
N VAL A 255 -5.33 22.63 10.11
CA VAL A 255 -3.97 23.01 10.52
C VAL A 255 -3.93 24.52 10.79
N ASP A 256 -3.50 24.90 11.99
CA ASP A 256 -3.27 26.32 12.31
C ASP A 256 -1.86 26.77 11.87
N ASP A 257 -1.60 28.08 11.92
CA ASP A 257 -0.31 28.65 11.52
C ASP A 257 0.87 28.12 12.33
N SER A 258 0.64 27.76 13.59
CA SER A 258 1.70 27.25 14.48
C SER A 258 2.14 25.86 14.06
N LEU A 259 1.18 24.95 13.86
CA LEU A 259 1.41 23.59 13.38
C LEU A 259 1.98 23.60 11.96
N ARG A 260 1.40 24.37 11.04
CA ARG A 260 1.88 24.53 9.66
C ARG A 260 3.35 24.93 9.62
N ARG A 261 3.73 25.97 10.38
CA ARG A 261 5.13 26.46 10.41
C ARG A 261 6.09 25.41 10.96
N ARG A 262 5.71 24.68 12.03
CA ARG A 262 6.56 23.61 12.57
C ARG A 262 6.73 22.47 11.56
N LEU A 263 5.67 22.07 10.86
CA LEU A 263 5.74 21.07 9.78
C LEU A 263 6.63 21.56 8.61
N LEU A 264 6.55 22.84 8.24
CA LEU A 264 7.46 23.43 7.26
C LEU A 264 8.92 23.35 7.72
N ASN A 265 9.20 23.64 8.99
CA ASN A 265 10.54 23.52 9.55
C ASN A 265 11.05 22.07 9.49
N VAL A 266 10.21 21.08 9.82
CA VAL A 266 10.55 19.64 9.70
C VAL A 266 10.94 19.29 8.25
N VAL A 267 10.11 19.71 7.29
CA VAL A 267 10.37 19.45 5.86
C VAL A 267 11.65 20.13 5.37
N LYS A 268 11.94 21.35 5.87
CA LYS A 268 13.17 22.09 5.55
C LYS A 268 14.41 21.63 6.34
N GLY A 269 14.26 20.72 7.31
CA GLY A 269 15.37 20.20 8.13
C GLY A 269 15.81 21.16 9.25
N TYR A 270 14.93 22.02 9.72
CA TYR A 270 15.17 22.94 10.83
C TYR A 270 14.52 22.46 12.14
N PRO A 271 15.00 22.91 13.31
CA PRO A 271 14.28 22.71 14.55
C PRO A 271 12.85 23.27 14.45
N GLU A 272 11.86 22.54 14.98
CA GLU A 272 10.45 22.91 14.85
C GLU A 272 10.14 24.32 15.34
N ASP A 273 10.74 24.73 16.46
CA ASP A 273 10.56 26.04 17.10
C ASP A 273 11.44 27.15 16.50
N ALA A 274 12.22 26.85 15.46
CA ALA A 274 13.14 27.81 14.89
C ALA A 274 12.40 29.00 14.24
N THR A 275 12.89 30.20 14.53
CA THR A 275 12.45 31.47 13.94
C THR A 275 13.68 32.32 13.58
N GLY A 276 13.75 32.92 12.39
CA GLY A 276 14.70 34.01 12.09
C GLY A 276 15.56 33.87 10.82
N ASP A 277 16.56 34.77 10.72
CA ASP A 277 17.31 35.12 9.49
C ASP A 277 18.47 34.17 9.11
N ILE A 278 18.64 33.04 9.80
CA ILE A 278 19.74 32.08 9.56
C ILE A 278 19.32 30.97 8.59
N PHE A 279 18.08 30.98 8.12
CA PHE A 279 17.57 29.97 7.19
C PHE A 279 18.12 30.16 5.77
N TRP A 280 18.23 29.05 5.06
CA TRP A 280 18.36 29.01 3.62
C TRP A 280 17.25 29.87 2.96
N ASP A 281 17.66 30.79 2.09
CA ASP A 281 16.79 31.69 1.35
C ASP A 281 16.25 30.97 0.12
N ASP A 282 15.17 30.21 0.30
CA ASP A 282 14.51 29.43 -0.75
C ASP A 282 13.83 30.29 -1.82
N VAL A 283 13.47 31.54 -1.50
CA VAL A 283 12.97 32.51 -2.46
C VAL A 283 14.06 32.90 -3.46
N LYS A 284 15.29 33.10 -2.99
CA LYS A 284 16.42 33.53 -3.82
C LYS A 284 17.18 32.37 -4.45
N ASP A 285 17.34 31.27 -3.72
CA ASP A 285 18.26 30.18 -4.07
C ASP A 285 17.53 28.89 -4.46
N GLY A 286 16.21 28.78 -4.23
CA GLY A 286 15.41 27.57 -4.50
C GLY A 286 15.49 26.56 -3.34
N PRO A 287 15.08 25.29 -3.53
CA PRO A 287 15.19 24.26 -2.50
C PRO A 287 16.63 24.05 -2.01
N ASN A 288 16.81 23.85 -0.70
CA ASN A 288 18.14 23.60 -0.12
C ASN A 288 18.69 22.24 -0.59
N PRO A 289 19.82 22.20 -1.33
CA PRO A 289 20.36 20.95 -1.87
C PRO A 289 20.85 19.96 -0.80
N ASP A 290 21.04 20.39 0.45
CA ASP A 290 21.37 19.48 1.56
C ASP A 290 20.16 18.65 2.02
N ARG A 291 18.93 19.09 1.68
CA ARG A 291 17.66 18.46 2.07
C ARG A 291 16.86 17.92 0.88
N TRP A 292 17.05 18.52 -0.29
CA TRP A 292 16.28 18.25 -1.50
C TRP A 292 17.18 17.77 -2.62
N ALA A 293 16.71 16.78 -3.39
CA ALA A 293 17.39 16.25 -4.56
C ALA A 293 16.48 16.32 -5.80
N ARG A 294 17.09 16.61 -6.95
CA ARG A 294 16.44 16.47 -8.26
C ARG A 294 16.19 14.99 -8.54
N GLY A 295 14.95 14.63 -8.87
CA GLY A 295 14.54 13.23 -9.03
C GLY A 295 14.42 12.44 -7.71
N GLY A 296 14.53 13.10 -6.55
CA GLY A 296 14.31 12.47 -5.24
C GLY A 296 12.85 12.06 -4.99
N LEU A 297 11.94 12.44 -5.88
CA LEU A 297 10.56 11.97 -5.88
C LEU A 297 10.40 11.00 -7.07
N MET A 298 10.39 9.70 -6.80
CA MET A 298 10.08 8.68 -7.79
C MET A 298 8.57 8.39 -7.75
N ASP A 299 7.76 9.19 -8.43
CA ASP A 299 6.31 8.96 -8.53
C ASP A 299 5.96 7.75 -9.43
N VAL A 300 6.92 7.25 -10.22
CA VAL A 300 6.76 6.10 -11.12
C VAL A 300 7.98 5.18 -11.01
N VAL A 301 7.77 3.93 -10.60
CA VAL A 301 8.83 2.90 -10.42
C VAL A 301 9.49 2.48 -11.75
N ASP A 302 8.95 2.93 -12.89
CA ASP A 302 9.29 2.39 -14.20
C ASP A 302 9.84 3.46 -15.15
N SER A 303 11.14 3.70 -15.05
CA SER A 303 12.08 3.75 -16.19
C SER A 303 13.38 4.41 -15.74
N LYS A 304 14.49 3.70 -15.88
CA LYS A 304 15.81 4.32 -15.91
C LYS A 304 15.87 5.19 -17.15
N SER A 305 15.47 6.46 -17.06
CA SER A 305 15.83 7.45 -18.05
C SER A 305 17.28 7.85 -17.78
N ASP A 306 18.20 7.12 -18.39
CA ASP A 306 19.66 7.34 -18.32
C ASP A 306 20.12 8.69 -18.96
N GLU A 307 19.24 9.70 -19.12
CA GLU A 307 19.52 10.86 -20.00
C GLU A 307 19.24 12.28 -19.44
N GLU A 308 18.74 12.45 -18.22
CA GLU A 308 18.74 13.79 -17.56
C GLU A 308 19.52 13.71 -16.24
N GLU A 309 20.73 14.30 -16.21
CA GLU A 309 21.61 14.35 -15.01
C GLU A 309 20.94 15.05 -13.80
N ASP A 310 19.86 15.82 -14.02
CA ASP A 310 19.02 16.45 -13.01
C ASP A 310 17.56 16.00 -13.21
N GLY A 311 17.03 15.14 -12.34
CA GLY A 311 15.64 14.66 -12.43
C GLY A 311 14.56 15.76 -12.51
N PRO A 312 13.33 15.44 -12.94
CA PRO A 312 12.34 16.41 -13.44
C PRO A 312 11.74 17.34 -12.38
N CYS A 313 11.88 16.99 -11.09
CA CYS A 313 11.29 17.69 -9.96
C CYS A 313 12.15 17.56 -8.69
N TRP A 314 11.85 18.36 -7.67
CA TRP A 314 12.48 18.29 -6.36
C TRP A 314 11.70 17.38 -5.40
N GLY A 315 12.37 16.33 -4.91
CA GLY A 315 11.95 15.51 -3.79
C GLY A 315 12.94 15.58 -2.63
N LEU A 316 12.56 15.04 -1.49
CA LEU A 316 13.46 14.89 -0.34
C LEU A 316 14.59 13.90 -0.67
N THR A 317 15.74 14.06 0.00
CA THR A 317 16.78 13.02 0.01
C THR A 317 16.34 11.83 0.87
N ASP A 318 16.95 10.65 0.67
CA ASP A 318 16.68 9.46 1.49
C ASP A 318 16.88 9.76 2.99
N ASP A 319 17.97 10.43 3.36
CA ASP A 319 18.24 10.84 4.75
C ASP A 319 17.14 11.74 5.31
N ALA A 320 16.57 12.61 4.47
CA ALA A 320 15.48 13.50 4.86
C ALA A 320 14.14 12.76 5.01
N VAL A 321 13.86 11.81 4.13
CA VAL A 321 12.70 10.92 4.26
C VAL A 321 12.80 10.07 5.53
N MET A 322 13.98 9.49 5.78
CA MET A 322 14.25 8.69 6.98
C MET A 322 14.08 9.52 8.25
N ASP A 323 14.58 10.75 8.25
CA ASP A 323 14.42 11.68 9.36
C ASP A 323 12.95 11.98 9.66
N ILE A 324 12.14 12.30 8.65
CA ILE A 324 10.72 12.61 8.84
C ILE A 324 9.92 11.39 9.29
N CYS A 325 10.18 10.22 8.72
CA CYS A 325 9.39 9.02 8.97
C CYS A 325 9.75 8.31 10.28
N PHE A 326 11.01 8.39 10.72
CA PHE A 326 11.51 7.54 11.81
C PHE A 326 12.08 8.31 13.02
N ASN A 327 12.35 9.61 12.92
CA ASN A 327 12.71 10.42 14.08
C ASN A 327 11.46 11.04 14.75
N ASP A 328 11.65 11.51 15.98
CA ASP A 328 10.58 12.11 16.77
C ASP A 328 10.37 13.58 16.39
N HIS A 329 9.26 13.85 15.69
CA HIS A 329 8.80 15.21 15.37
C HIS A 329 7.43 15.45 16.01
N SER A 330 7.37 16.41 16.94
CA SER A 330 6.15 16.72 17.70
C SER A 330 5.02 17.23 16.81
N ALA A 331 5.37 18.01 15.78
CA ALA A 331 4.41 18.50 14.78
C ALA A 331 3.80 17.38 13.94
N VAL A 332 4.59 16.37 13.54
CA VAL A 332 4.09 15.20 12.80
C VAL A 332 3.11 14.43 13.66
N LYS A 333 3.48 14.13 14.91
CA LYS A 333 2.61 13.43 15.87
C LYS A 333 1.32 14.19 16.17
N GLU A 334 1.38 15.51 16.28
CA GLU A 334 0.20 16.35 16.50
C GLU A 334 -0.75 16.33 15.31
N PHE A 335 -0.21 16.38 14.08
CA PHE A 335 -1.03 16.28 12.88
C PHE A 335 -1.64 14.88 12.71
N GLU A 336 -0.87 13.83 12.97
CA GLU A 336 -1.36 12.45 13.04
C GLU A 336 -2.48 12.27 14.08
N ALA A 337 -2.36 12.89 15.25
CA ALA A 337 -3.42 12.88 16.26
C ALA A 337 -4.70 13.55 15.74
N LYS A 338 -4.60 14.69 15.05
CA LYS A 338 -5.74 15.33 14.38
C LYS A 338 -6.37 14.41 13.33
N LEU A 339 -5.57 13.70 12.54
CA LEU A 339 -6.08 12.73 11.55
C LEU A 339 -6.79 11.55 12.22
N GLY A 340 -6.23 11.02 13.31
CA GLY A 340 -6.82 9.94 14.10
C GLY A 340 -8.19 10.29 14.73
N GLN A 341 -8.47 11.57 14.92
CA GLN A 341 -9.74 12.12 15.41
C GLN A 341 -10.68 12.54 14.28
N LEU A 342 -10.13 13.09 13.18
CA LEU A 342 -10.90 13.32 11.97
C LEU A 342 -11.51 12.02 11.48
N PHE A 343 -10.82 10.89 11.58
CA PHE A 343 -11.33 9.58 11.20
C PHE A 343 -11.58 8.70 12.42
N GLU A 344 -12.31 9.22 13.40
CA GLU A 344 -12.52 8.52 14.68
C GLU A 344 -13.23 7.17 14.55
N ASP A 345 -14.02 6.93 13.51
CA ASP A 345 -14.66 5.65 13.25
C ASP A 345 -13.72 4.61 12.62
N PHE A 346 -12.50 5.00 12.27
CA PHE A 346 -11.50 4.16 11.62
C PHE A 346 -10.29 3.91 12.53
N ILE A 347 -9.54 2.85 12.22
CA ILE A 347 -8.15 2.73 12.65
C ILE A 347 -7.31 3.33 11.54
N VAL A 348 -6.74 4.50 11.79
CA VAL A 348 -5.90 5.24 10.84
C VAL A 348 -4.47 4.78 10.99
N THR A 349 -3.86 4.33 9.91
CA THR A 349 -2.47 3.89 9.87
C THR A 349 -1.75 4.65 8.76
N THR A 350 -0.44 4.82 8.89
CA THR A 350 0.39 5.15 7.72
C THR A 350 0.52 3.92 6.82
N LEU A 351 0.67 4.11 5.51
CA LEU A 351 0.95 3.04 4.56
C LEU A 351 2.24 2.30 4.96
N PRO A 352 2.17 1.03 5.41
CA PRO A 352 3.36 0.32 5.82
C PRO A 352 4.16 -0.18 4.61
N GLU A 353 5.48 -0.35 4.80
CA GLU A 353 6.39 -0.93 3.80
C GLU A 353 5.88 -2.26 3.26
N ALA A 354 5.23 -3.06 4.12
CA ALA A 354 4.65 -4.35 3.79
C ALA A 354 3.50 -4.31 2.75
N VAL A 355 3.12 -3.13 2.26
CA VAL A 355 2.14 -2.99 1.16
C VAL A 355 2.82 -2.90 -0.21
N LEU A 356 3.73 -1.95 -0.38
CA LEU A 356 4.32 -1.59 -1.68
C LEU A 356 5.84 -1.79 -1.76
N GLY A 357 6.50 -2.12 -0.65
CA GLY A 357 7.96 -2.25 -0.54
C GLY A 357 8.66 -1.04 0.07
N ASP A 358 9.98 -1.17 0.25
CA ASP A 358 10.90 -0.19 0.87
C ASP A 358 11.05 1.12 0.09
N CYS A 359 10.72 1.11 -1.20
CA CYS A 359 10.81 2.29 -2.06
C CYS A 359 9.66 3.30 -1.84
N VAL A 360 8.62 2.94 -1.08
CA VAL A 360 7.49 3.84 -0.82
C VAL A 360 7.47 4.24 0.65
N SER A 361 7.81 5.51 0.92
CA SER A 361 7.73 6.05 2.26
C SER A 361 6.29 6.39 2.66
N PRO A 362 5.93 6.25 3.95
CA PRO A 362 4.60 6.62 4.46
C PRO A 362 4.34 8.13 4.39
N ILE A 363 5.41 8.93 4.39
CA ILE A 363 5.37 10.38 4.29
C ILE A 363 6.35 10.81 3.19
N THR A 364 5.88 11.66 2.29
CA THR A 364 6.72 12.30 1.27
C THR A 364 6.55 13.82 1.31
N ALA A 365 7.48 14.54 0.68
CA ALA A 365 7.31 15.97 0.43
C ALA A 365 7.88 16.34 -0.94
N ASN A 366 7.29 17.36 -1.54
CA ASN A 366 7.76 17.93 -2.79
C ASN A 366 7.98 19.44 -2.66
N ALA A 367 8.89 19.95 -3.50
CA ALA A 367 9.23 21.37 -3.58
C ALA A 367 9.25 21.86 -5.04
N PRO A 368 8.16 21.67 -5.80
CA PRO A 368 8.08 22.08 -7.21
C PRO A 368 8.45 23.55 -7.37
N CYS A 369 9.27 23.79 -8.38
CA CYS A 369 9.74 25.10 -8.82
C CYS A 369 9.28 25.37 -10.26
N HIS A 370 9.41 26.63 -10.69
CA HIS A 370 9.13 26.98 -12.08
C HIS A 370 9.98 26.14 -13.06
N GLY A 371 9.31 25.51 -14.03
CA GLY A 371 9.95 24.71 -15.08
C GLY A 371 9.96 23.20 -14.82
N ASP A 372 9.61 22.78 -13.60
CA ASP A 372 9.49 21.36 -13.25
C ASP A 372 8.36 20.67 -14.04
N ARG A 373 8.45 19.35 -14.17
CA ARG A 373 7.47 18.53 -14.89
C ARG A 373 6.98 17.41 -14.01
N PHE A 374 5.68 17.14 -14.10
CA PHE A 374 5.00 16.07 -13.39
C PHE A 374 4.02 15.41 -14.34
N ASP A 375 3.96 14.10 -14.29
CA ASP A 375 2.97 13.31 -15.01
C ASP A 375 1.79 12.99 -14.09
N PHE A 376 0.67 12.61 -14.70
CA PHE A 376 -0.45 12.06 -13.96
C PHE A 376 -0.09 10.68 -13.43
N HIS A 377 -0.37 10.45 -12.15
CA HIS A 377 -0.14 9.18 -11.48
C HIS A 377 -1.24 8.92 -10.44
N ILE A 378 -1.19 7.74 -9.85
CA ILE A 378 -1.95 7.38 -8.64
C ILE A 378 -0.93 7.08 -7.54
N ASP A 379 -1.30 7.29 -6.28
CA ASP A 379 -0.39 7.01 -5.16
C ASP A 379 -0.30 5.50 -4.87
N ALA A 380 -1.46 4.82 -4.91
CA ALA A 380 -1.59 3.39 -4.73
C ALA A 380 -3.01 2.93 -5.09
N ASP A 381 -3.15 1.68 -5.52
CA ASP A 381 -4.45 1.03 -5.71
C ASP A 381 -4.42 -0.36 -5.05
N PRO A 382 -5.25 -0.65 -4.02
CA PRO A 382 -5.32 -1.96 -3.39
C PRO A 382 -5.69 -3.10 -4.35
N MET A 383 -6.21 -2.80 -5.54
CA MET A 383 -6.44 -3.80 -6.59
C MET A 383 -5.16 -4.18 -7.34
N GLN A 384 -4.14 -3.32 -7.30
CA GLN A 384 -2.88 -3.44 -8.04
C GLN A 384 -1.65 -3.64 -7.13
N VAL A 385 -1.85 -3.85 -5.83
CA VAL A 385 -0.74 -4.13 -4.90
C VAL A 385 0.04 -5.37 -5.34
N PRO A 386 1.39 -5.33 -5.25
CA PRO A 386 2.21 -6.52 -5.51
C PRO A 386 1.91 -7.61 -4.48
N PRO A 387 2.34 -8.86 -4.72
CA PRO A 387 2.43 -9.86 -3.67
C PRO A 387 3.21 -9.31 -2.48
N SER A 388 2.57 -9.32 -1.32
CA SER A 388 3.07 -8.73 -0.09
C SER A 388 2.23 -9.22 1.09
N PRO A 389 2.73 -9.10 2.34
CA PRO A 389 1.95 -9.47 3.52
C PRO A 389 0.59 -8.76 3.59
N TRP A 390 0.51 -7.54 3.04
CA TRP A 390 -0.77 -6.86 2.88
C TRP A 390 -1.75 -7.63 1.99
N ALA A 391 -1.30 -8.02 0.79
CA ALA A 391 -2.11 -8.73 -0.19
C ALA A 391 -2.55 -10.10 0.36
N ASP A 392 -1.69 -10.77 1.12
CA ASP A 392 -1.98 -12.06 1.76
C ASP A 392 -3.09 -11.95 2.81
N VAL A 393 -3.07 -10.88 3.62
CA VAL A 393 -4.07 -10.66 4.68
C VAL A 393 -5.38 -10.09 4.14
N PHE A 394 -5.33 -9.04 3.33
CA PHE A 394 -6.52 -8.26 2.94
C PHE A 394 -7.03 -8.58 1.53
N GLY A 395 -6.20 -9.22 0.69
CA GLY A 395 -6.48 -9.46 -0.71
C GLY A 395 -6.21 -8.26 -1.60
N ARG A 396 -6.56 -8.43 -2.88
CA ARG A 396 -6.63 -7.33 -3.85
C ARG A 396 -8.07 -6.93 -4.04
N TYR A 397 -8.39 -5.65 -3.88
CA TYR A 397 -9.77 -5.18 -3.93
C TYR A 397 -9.92 -3.73 -4.38
N PRO A 398 -11.07 -3.32 -4.94
CA PRO A 398 -11.35 -1.92 -5.22
C PRO A 398 -11.34 -1.09 -3.94
N ASN A 399 -10.63 0.04 -3.92
CA ASN A 399 -10.31 0.81 -2.71
C ASN A 399 -11.49 1.04 -1.74
N ARG A 400 -12.61 1.57 -2.25
CA ARG A 400 -13.83 1.88 -1.47
C ARG A 400 -14.74 0.67 -1.24
N SER A 401 -14.24 -0.54 -1.44
CA SER A 401 -15.01 -1.76 -1.18
C SER A 401 -15.49 -1.79 0.27
N LYS A 402 -16.74 -2.22 0.43
CA LYS A 402 -17.34 -2.40 1.75
C LYS A 402 -16.46 -3.29 2.61
N GLU A 403 -16.32 -2.94 3.89
CA GLU A 403 -15.57 -3.72 4.89
C GLU A 403 -14.06 -3.87 4.60
N LYS A 404 -13.51 -3.29 3.53
CA LYS A 404 -12.09 -3.38 3.20
C LYS A 404 -11.33 -2.10 3.58
N PRO A 405 -10.05 -2.19 3.98
CA PRO A 405 -9.28 -0.99 4.30
C PRO A 405 -9.21 0.00 3.13
N ARG A 406 -9.43 1.29 3.38
CA ARG A 406 -9.45 2.32 2.35
C ARG A 406 -8.15 3.13 2.33
N PHE A 407 -7.50 3.21 1.19
CA PHE A 407 -6.26 3.94 0.95
C PHE A 407 -6.56 5.40 0.64
N VAL A 408 -6.03 6.31 1.46
CA VAL A 408 -6.22 7.76 1.31
C VAL A 408 -4.90 8.49 1.46
N SER A 409 -4.70 9.56 0.69
CA SER A 409 -3.56 10.46 0.82
C SER A 409 -4.01 11.78 1.43
N VAL A 410 -3.16 12.36 2.26
CA VAL A 410 -3.37 13.66 2.89
C VAL A 410 -2.23 14.60 2.48
N LEU A 411 -2.52 15.51 1.56
CA LEU A 411 -1.61 16.54 1.08
C LEU A 411 -1.80 17.83 1.88
N LEU A 412 -0.73 18.39 2.43
CA LEU A 412 -0.74 19.65 3.16
C LEU A 412 0.16 20.68 2.48
N TYR A 413 -0.36 21.88 2.21
CA TYR A 413 0.41 23.01 1.70
C TYR A 413 1.05 23.80 2.84
N LEU A 414 2.37 23.96 2.79
CA LEU A 414 3.16 24.39 3.96
C LEU A 414 3.69 25.82 3.89
N ASN A 415 3.72 26.47 2.73
CA ASN A 415 4.22 27.85 2.60
C ASN A 415 3.49 28.83 3.54
N ASP A 416 4.21 29.85 4.00
CA ASP A 416 3.64 30.94 4.83
C ASP A 416 2.63 31.78 4.04
N ASP A 417 2.89 31.98 2.76
CA ASP A 417 2.04 32.64 1.79
C ASP A 417 2.10 31.93 0.43
N TRP A 418 1.06 32.12 -0.38
CA TRP A 418 1.10 31.70 -1.77
C TRP A 418 0.18 32.58 -2.61
N ALA A 419 0.76 33.36 -3.53
CA ALA A 419 0.01 34.28 -4.37
C ALA A 419 -0.76 33.52 -5.46
N GLU A 420 -1.99 33.93 -5.76
CA GLU A 420 -2.85 33.26 -6.76
C GLU A 420 -2.19 33.25 -8.15
N GLU A 421 -1.48 34.33 -8.50
CA GLU A 421 -0.76 34.44 -9.77
C GLU A 421 0.38 33.43 -9.93
N TRP A 422 0.93 32.90 -8.84
CA TRP A 422 1.98 31.87 -8.87
C TRP A 422 1.44 30.51 -9.34
N GLY A 423 0.13 30.28 -9.24
CA GLY A 423 -0.52 29.04 -9.68
C GLY A 423 -0.09 27.84 -8.86
N ALA A 424 0.44 26.82 -9.53
CA ALA A 424 0.84 25.52 -8.96
C ALA A 424 -0.28 24.67 -8.30
N PRO A 425 -1.49 24.56 -8.89
CA PRO A 425 -2.52 23.69 -8.33
C PRO A 425 -2.09 22.22 -8.39
N THR A 426 -2.63 21.42 -7.47
CA THR A 426 -2.74 19.97 -7.67
C THR A 426 -3.99 19.69 -8.49
N LYS A 427 -3.86 18.91 -9.56
CA LYS A 427 -4.92 18.55 -10.50
C LYS A 427 -5.40 17.14 -10.26
N PHE A 428 -6.70 16.94 -10.29
CA PHE A 428 -7.37 15.65 -10.20
C PHE A 428 -8.11 15.39 -11.50
N LEU A 429 -7.69 14.37 -12.24
CA LEU A 429 -8.22 14.02 -13.54
C LEU A 429 -9.41 13.07 -13.37
N ASP A 430 -10.46 13.29 -14.15
CA ASP A 430 -11.50 12.31 -14.45
C ASP A 430 -11.13 11.59 -15.75
N PRO A 431 -10.53 10.39 -15.73
CA PRO A 431 -10.10 9.72 -16.95
C PRO A 431 -11.20 9.53 -18.00
N PRO A 432 -12.46 9.20 -17.65
CA PRO A 432 -13.51 9.01 -18.66
C PRO A 432 -13.85 10.27 -19.45
N THR A 433 -13.89 11.46 -18.81
CA THR A 433 -14.26 12.72 -19.48
C THR A 433 -13.08 13.63 -19.81
N GLN A 434 -11.90 13.35 -19.26
CA GLN A 434 -10.70 14.20 -19.31
C GLN A 434 -10.86 15.56 -18.63
N GLU A 435 -11.92 15.75 -17.84
CA GLU A 435 -12.09 16.93 -17.00
C GLU A 435 -11.10 16.91 -15.83
N CYS A 436 -10.70 18.08 -15.35
CA CYS A 436 -9.80 18.22 -14.20
C CYS A 436 -10.41 19.13 -13.14
N TYR A 437 -10.33 18.70 -11.88
CA TYR A 437 -10.53 19.58 -10.73
C TYR A 437 -9.18 20.10 -10.23
N GLU A 438 -9.10 21.40 -9.95
CA GLU A 438 -7.86 22.05 -9.52
C GLU A 438 -7.97 22.52 -8.07
N VAL A 439 -7.02 22.11 -7.23
CA VAL A 439 -6.87 22.64 -5.87
C VAL A 439 -5.66 23.54 -5.82
N PHE A 440 -5.91 24.84 -5.65
CA PHE A 440 -4.84 25.82 -5.51
C PHE A 440 -4.22 25.76 -4.10
N PRO A 441 -2.88 25.87 -3.99
CA PRO A 441 -2.19 25.96 -2.70
C PRO A 441 -2.62 27.18 -1.90
N GLN A 442 -2.81 26.99 -0.59
CA GLN A 442 -3.00 28.03 0.41
C GLN A 442 -2.31 27.59 1.72
N PRO A 443 -1.79 28.53 2.54
CA PRO A 443 -1.15 28.18 3.80
C PRO A 443 -2.04 27.28 4.67
N GLY A 444 -1.56 26.10 5.02
CA GLY A 444 -2.26 25.16 5.91
C GLY A 444 -3.44 24.42 5.27
N ARG A 445 -3.73 24.66 3.98
CA ARG A 445 -4.76 23.90 3.26
C ARG A 445 -4.36 22.44 3.19
N CYS A 446 -5.27 21.60 3.65
CA CYS A 446 -5.17 20.16 3.66
C CYS A 446 -6.13 19.58 2.62
N VAL A 447 -5.67 18.65 1.80
CA VAL A 447 -6.45 17.91 0.80
C VAL A 447 -6.39 16.44 1.16
N ILE A 448 -7.54 15.82 1.33
CA ILE A 448 -7.67 14.38 1.53
C ILE A 448 -8.24 13.80 0.24
N MET A 449 -7.55 12.81 -0.32
CA MET A 449 -7.91 12.20 -1.58
C MET A 449 -7.80 10.69 -1.51
N ASP A 450 -8.62 9.96 -2.27
CA ASP A 450 -8.41 8.53 -2.44
C ASP A 450 -7.10 8.27 -3.21
N GLN A 451 -6.28 7.30 -2.80
CA GLN A 451 -4.95 7.10 -3.43
C GLN A 451 -5.01 6.60 -4.87
N ASP A 452 -6.12 5.99 -5.28
CA ASP A 452 -6.37 5.47 -6.63
C ASP A 452 -6.86 6.55 -7.61
N ILE A 453 -6.98 7.82 -7.18
CA ILE A 453 -7.35 8.93 -8.05
C ILE A 453 -6.16 9.39 -8.90
N SER A 454 -6.39 9.54 -10.21
CA SER A 454 -5.37 10.12 -11.10
C SER A 454 -5.15 11.59 -10.80
N HIS A 455 -3.93 11.97 -10.41
CA HIS A 455 -3.61 13.34 -10.06
C HIS A 455 -2.19 13.74 -10.49
N THR A 456 -1.94 15.04 -10.52
CA THR A 456 -0.61 15.59 -10.82
C THR A 456 -0.38 16.95 -10.16
N VAL A 457 0.88 17.28 -9.94
CA VAL A 457 1.32 18.59 -9.46
C VAL A 457 1.61 19.50 -10.65
N VAL A 458 1.09 20.73 -10.64
CA VAL A 458 1.47 21.72 -11.64
C VAL A 458 2.63 22.55 -11.11
N ALA A 459 3.67 22.72 -11.93
CA ALA A 459 4.79 23.58 -11.57
C ALA A 459 4.34 25.05 -11.38
N PRO A 460 4.95 25.79 -10.43
CA PRO A 460 4.76 27.22 -10.31
C PRO A 460 4.99 27.98 -11.63
N ARG A 461 4.21 29.03 -11.81
CA ARG A 461 4.42 29.97 -12.91
C ARG A 461 5.68 30.80 -12.65
N LYS A 462 6.13 31.49 -13.69
CA LYS A 462 7.38 32.26 -13.67
C LYS A 462 7.38 33.36 -12.61
N GLU A 463 6.20 33.85 -12.25
CA GLU A 463 5.95 34.89 -11.25
C GLU A 463 6.40 34.46 -9.84
N ALA A 464 6.45 33.15 -9.55
CA ALA A 464 6.97 32.63 -8.29
C ALA A 464 8.49 32.75 -8.16
N GLY A 465 9.19 33.05 -9.27
CA GLY A 465 10.65 33.08 -9.31
C GLY A 465 11.24 31.70 -9.03
N LYS A 466 12.08 31.59 -8.01
CA LYS A 466 12.62 30.30 -7.53
C LYS A 466 11.88 29.74 -6.32
N SER A 467 10.85 30.44 -5.83
CA SER A 467 10.14 30.05 -4.62
C SER A 467 9.49 28.68 -4.83
N PRO A 468 9.84 27.67 -4.04
CA PRO A 468 9.22 26.36 -4.12
C PRO A 468 7.84 26.35 -3.45
N ARG A 469 6.90 25.60 -4.02
CA ARG A 469 5.63 25.27 -3.34
C ARG A 469 5.83 24.04 -2.47
N TYR A 470 6.08 24.21 -1.18
CA TYR A 470 6.24 23.08 -0.28
C TYR A 470 4.90 22.41 0.00
N SER A 471 4.87 21.11 -0.22
CA SER A 471 3.79 20.28 0.31
C SER A 471 4.31 18.96 0.87
N MET A 472 3.60 18.45 1.86
CA MET A 472 3.88 17.19 2.55
C MET A 472 2.67 16.28 2.39
N VAL A 473 2.90 15.01 2.11
CA VAL A 473 1.87 14.01 1.84
C VAL A 473 2.00 12.87 2.84
N TRP A 474 0.94 12.55 3.55
CA TRP A 474 0.81 11.29 4.28
C TRP A 474 0.05 10.30 3.42
N LYS A 475 0.64 9.13 3.20
CA LYS A 475 -0.04 7.98 2.62
C LYS A 475 -0.63 7.18 3.78
N LEU A 476 -1.95 7.11 3.85
CA LEU A 476 -2.69 6.50 4.95
C LEU A 476 -3.56 5.34 4.50
N ILE A 477 -3.90 4.47 5.45
CA ILE A 477 -4.96 3.48 5.29
C ILE A 477 -5.96 3.64 6.44
N LEU A 478 -7.24 3.71 6.08
CA LEU A 478 -8.37 3.72 7.00
C LEU A 478 -8.91 2.30 7.12
N HIS A 479 -8.63 1.65 8.24
CA HIS A 479 -9.13 0.30 8.49
C HIS A 479 -10.51 0.32 9.16
N PRO A 480 -11.41 -0.59 8.78
CA PRO A 480 -12.67 -0.79 9.50
C PRO A 480 -12.40 -1.22 10.94
N LYS A 481 -13.18 -0.68 11.88
CA LYS A 481 -13.21 -1.14 13.28
C LYS A 481 -14.14 -2.32 13.49
N LYS A 482 -15.10 -2.51 12.59
CA LYS A 482 -16.21 -3.47 12.74
C LYS A 482 -16.47 -4.14 11.40
N ALA A 483 -16.86 -5.41 11.42
CA ALA A 483 -17.42 -6.08 10.23
C ALA A 483 -18.67 -5.31 9.76
N GLY A 484 -18.89 -5.25 8.45
CA GLY A 484 -20.02 -4.49 7.89
C GLY A 484 -19.85 -2.98 7.83
N GLN A 485 -18.73 -2.41 8.27
CA GLN A 485 -18.52 -0.96 8.28
C GLN A 485 -18.57 -0.39 6.86
N ASP A 486 -19.32 0.71 6.71
CA ASP A 486 -19.33 1.50 5.48
C ASP A 486 -18.01 2.27 5.39
N MET A 487 -17.26 2.00 4.33
CA MET A 487 -15.96 2.61 4.07
C MET A 487 -16.07 3.86 3.21
N THR A 488 -17.26 4.18 2.71
CA THR A 488 -17.52 5.34 1.84
C THR A 488 -17.79 6.62 2.64
N ASP A 489 -18.35 6.49 3.85
CA ASP A 489 -18.60 7.62 4.76
C ASP A 489 -17.33 8.04 5.51
N LEU A 490 -16.66 9.07 4.99
CA LEU A 490 -15.50 9.69 5.64
C LEU A 490 -15.89 10.72 6.71
N SER A 491 -17.17 11.07 6.83
CA SER A 491 -17.61 12.12 7.76
C SER A 491 -17.63 11.65 9.22
N CYS A 492 -17.68 10.33 9.45
CA CYS A 492 -17.81 9.69 10.77
C CYS A 492 -19.04 10.24 11.53
N GLY A 493 -20.22 10.22 10.90
CA GLY A 493 -21.46 10.73 11.51
C GLY A 493 -21.59 12.25 11.57
N ARG A 494 -20.69 12.99 10.91
CA ARG A 494 -20.76 14.46 10.74
C ARG A 494 -21.38 14.84 9.40
N GLU A 495 -22.16 13.96 8.77
CA GLU A 495 -22.68 14.18 7.42
C GLU A 495 -23.51 15.47 7.30
N LYS A 496 -24.18 15.88 8.38
CA LYS A 496 -25.00 17.11 8.41
C LYS A 496 -24.18 18.40 8.51
N LEU A 497 -22.91 18.30 8.87
CA LEU A 497 -22.00 19.44 8.99
C LEU A 497 -21.14 19.59 7.73
N TRP A 498 -20.85 18.48 7.05
CA TRP A 498 -20.10 18.51 5.81
C TRP A 498 -20.97 19.06 4.66
N PRO A 499 -20.39 19.80 3.71
CA PRO A 499 -21.09 20.18 2.50
C PRO A 499 -21.44 18.94 1.68
N GLU A 500 -22.57 19.02 0.98
CA GLU A 500 -22.92 18.03 -0.04
C GLU A 500 -21.81 17.97 -1.10
N PRO A 501 -21.47 16.77 -1.61
CA PRO A 501 -20.42 16.63 -2.59
C PRO A 501 -20.78 17.33 -3.91
N GLU A 502 -19.87 18.14 -4.43
CA GLU A 502 -19.92 18.61 -5.82
C GLU A 502 -19.49 17.46 -6.73
N LEU A 503 -20.33 17.08 -7.71
CA LEU A 503 -20.03 16.02 -8.68
C LEU A 503 -19.36 16.62 -9.92
N LEU A 504 -18.25 16.02 -10.36
CA LEU A 504 -17.50 16.45 -11.54
C LEU A 504 -17.38 15.31 -12.57
N GLY A 505 -17.38 15.65 -13.86
CA GLY A 505 -17.09 14.70 -14.94
C GLY A 505 -18.01 13.49 -14.90
N SER A 506 -17.41 12.30 -14.92
CA SER A 506 -18.17 11.04 -14.92
C SER A 506 -18.93 10.77 -13.62
N ALA A 507 -18.56 11.38 -12.49
CA ALA A 507 -19.27 11.21 -11.21
C ALA A 507 -20.72 11.72 -11.25
N ILE A 508 -21.06 12.62 -12.17
CA ILE A 508 -22.43 13.12 -12.38
C ILE A 508 -23.39 11.96 -12.74
N GLN A 509 -22.88 10.87 -13.32
CA GLN A 509 -23.68 9.69 -13.65
C GLN A 509 -24.24 8.97 -12.42
N GLN A 510 -23.73 9.24 -11.22
CA GLN A 510 -24.26 8.69 -9.96
C GLN A 510 -25.72 9.10 -9.69
N GLU A 511 -26.15 10.25 -10.23
CA GLU A 511 -27.51 10.78 -10.04
C GLU A 511 -28.55 10.20 -11.02
N LEU A 512 -28.12 9.41 -12.01
CA LEU A 512 -28.97 8.81 -13.06
C LEU A 512 -29.32 7.35 -12.76
#